data_AF-A0A1G0I9Y3-F1
#
_entry.id   AF-A0A1G0I9Y3-F1
#
_cell.length_a   1.000
_cell.length_b   1.000
_cell.length_c   1.000
_cell.angle_alpha   90.00
_cell.angle_beta   90.00
_cell.angle_gamma   90.00
#
_symmetry.space_group_name_H-M   'P 1'
#
loop_
_entity.id
_entity.type
_entity.pdbx_description
1 polymer ?
#
loop_
_entity_poly.entity_id
_entity_poly.type
_entity_poly.pdbx_seq_one_letter_code
_entity_poly.pdbx_strand_id
1 'polypeptide(L)'
;MFRRAIVALLALSLAPAAWADARQELHQAFVRNMALKSFKATMVDLSSNKTVSVVEFQAPDRFRVTPTGAPSSVIVGDTMYMSIDGRTMKMPMPKGTFGKYRNEDAIKDLEKGTVVESRGMGRVGAQPARLYRFLSAKGKDQYTSTVWVGVASGQVLQLETSGKSAGKPFSMRMLYTDFNSPKIKVNAPN
;
A
#
# COMPACT_ATOMS: atom_id res chain seq x y z
N MET A 1 44.70 -46.31 -17.59
CA MET A 1 44.91 -45.56 -16.33
C MET A 1 45.56 -44.23 -16.72
N PHE A 2 45.01 -43.03 -16.58
CA PHE A 2 44.02 -42.46 -15.67
C PHE A 2 43.19 -41.40 -16.42
N ARG A 3 41.86 -41.43 -16.24
CA ARG A 3 40.96 -40.31 -16.56
C ARG A 3 41.07 -39.28 -15.43
N ARG A 4 41.38 -38.02 -15.71
CA ARG A 4 41.16 -36.91 -14.78
C ARG A 4 40.03 -36.05 -15.34
N ALA A 5 38.86 -36.21 -14.72
CA ALA A 5 37.68 -35.42 -15.00
C ALA A 5 37.91 -33.99 -14.50
N ILE A 6 37.78 -33.01 -15.39
CA ILE A 6 37.62 -31.60 -15.03
C ILE A 6 36.15 -31.41 -14.69
N VAL A 7 35.83 -31.28 -13.41
CA VAL A 7 34.51 -30.82 -12.97
C VAL A 7 34.50 -29.31 -13.11
N ALA A 8 33.80 -28.81 -14.13
CA ALA A 8 33.53 -27.39 -14.28
C ALA A 8 32.45 -26.99 -13.25
N LEU A 9 32.80 -26.10 -12.31
CA LEU A 9 31.84 -25.38 -11.49
C LEU A 9 31.06 -24.41 -12.39
N LEU A 10 29.84 -24.77 -12.76
CA LEU A 10 28.86 -23.82 -13.30
C LEU A 10 28.19 -23.10 -12.12
N ALA A 11 28.69 -21.91 -11.80
CA ALA A 11 28.00 -20.99 -10.93
C ALA A 11 26.78 -20.40 -11.68
N LEU A 12 25.59 -20.96 -11.43
CA LEU A 12 24.32 -20.43 -11.91
C LEU A 12 24.05 -19.07 -11.23
N SER A 13 24.36 -17.98 -11.92
CA SER A 13 24.00 -16.61 -11.54
C SER A 13 22.58 -16.25 -12.04
N LEU A 14 21.55 -16.88 -11.46
CA LEU A 14 20.13 -16.62 -11.78
C LEU A 14 19.45 -15.54 -10.93
N ALA A 15 20.19 -14.85 -10.06
CA ALA A 15 19.62 -13.88 -9.13
C ALA A 15 18.94 -12.62 -9.77
N PRO A 16 19.44 -12.01 -10.86
CA PRO A 16 18.90 -10.72 -11.31
C PRO A 16 17.51 -10.82 -11.99
N ALA A 17 17.21 -11.94 -12.66
CA ALA A 17 15.93 -12.12 -13.34
C ALA A 17 14.76 -12.19 -12.33
N ALA A 18 14.93 -12.95 -11.25
CA ALA A 18 13.90 -13.10 -10.22
C ALA A 18 13.55 -11.77 -9.50
N TRP A 19 14.51 -10.85 -9.38
CA TRP A 19 14.27 -9.51 -8.80
C TRP A 19 13.56 -8.58 -9.77
N ALA A 20 13.92 -8.61 -11.06
CA ALA A 20 13.25 -7.83 -12.08
C ALA A 20 11.77 -8.22 -12.18
N ASP A 21 11.49 -9.53 -12.14
CA ASP A 21 10.13 -10.08 -12.16
C ASP A 21 9.33 -9.67 -10.91
N ALA A 22 9.91 -9.79 -9.71
CA ALA A 22 9.23 -9.42 -8.46
C ALA A 22 8.86 -7.93 -8.41
N ARG A 23 9.76 -7.05 -8.86
CA ARG A 23 9.51 -5.61 -8.94
C ARG A 23 8.42 -5.29 -9.96
N GLN A 24 8.45 -5.93 -11.13
CA GLN A 24 7.46 -5.74 -12.17
C GLN A 24 6.07 -6.23 -11.74
N GLU A 25 5.97 -7.42 -11.13
CA GLU A 25 4.72 -7.96 -10.61
C GLU A 25 4.10 -7.03 -9.55
N LEU A 26 4.92 -6.56 -8.60
CA LEU A 26 4.47 -5.64 -7.56
C LEU A 26 4.01 -4.29 -8.16
N HIS A 27 4.77 -3.75 -9.12
CA HIS A 27 4.38 -2.54 -9.84
C HIS A 27 3.02 -2.71 -10.53
N GLN A 28 2.82 -3.81 -11.27
CA GLN A 28 1.54 -4.11 -11.92
C GLN A 28 0.40 -4.22 -10.91
N ALA A 29 0.64 -4.80 -9.73
CA ALA A 29 -0.36 -4.84 -8.67
C ALA A 29 -0.77 -3.44 -8.23
N PHE A 30 0.18 -2.53 -7.97
CA PHE A 30 -0.14 -1.14 -7.63
C PHE A 30 -0.90 -0.42 -8.76
N VAL A 31 -0.51 -0.59 -10.02
CA VAL A 31 -1.26 -0.06 -11.18
C VAL A 31 -2.70 -0.58 -11.21
N ARG A 32 -2.93 -1.87 -10.93
CA ARG A 32 -4.30 -2.43 -10.84
C ARG A 32 -5.11 -1.80 -9.71
N ASN A 33 -4.50 -1.52 -8.55
CA ASN A 33 -5.19 -0.81 -7.46
C ASN A 33 -5.51 0.64 -7.84
N MET A 34 -4.66 1.30 -8.62
CA MET A 34 -4.96 2.62 -9.17
C MET A 34 -6.19 2.60 -10.09
N ALA A 35 -6.46 1.50 -10.78
CA ALA A 35 -7.66 1.36 -11.61
C ALA A 35 -8.96 1.09 -10.82
N LEU A 36 -8.90 0.88 -9.50
CA LEU A 36 -10.09 0.66 -8.67
C LEU A 36 -11.00 1.89 -8.67
N LYS A 37 -12.31 1.65 -8.78
CA LYS A 37 -13.37 2.66 -8.67
C LYS A 37 -13.72 2.96 -7.22
N SER A 38 -13.53 2.00 -6.32
CA SER A 38 -13.71 2.19 -4.89
C SER A 38 -12.95 1.11 -4.10
N PHE A 39 -12.63 1.42 -2.85
CA PHE A 39 -12.11 0.45 -1.87
C PHE A 39 -12.28 1.00 -0.45
N LYS A 40 -12.19 0.10 0.53
CA LYS A 40 -12.03 0.43 1.95
C LYS A 40 -10.64 0.00 2.41
N ALA A 41 -9.93 0.90 3.08
CA ALA A 41 -8.63 0.66 3.68
C ALA A 41 -8.73 0.84 5.20
N THR A 42 -8.47 -0.23 5.95
CA THR A 42 -8.40 -0.18 7.41
C THR A 42 -6.95 -0.07 7.84
N MET A 43 -6.62 1.00 8.57
CA MET A 43 -5.28 1.26 9.09
C MET A 43 -5.19 0.80 10.54
N VAL A 44 -4.22 -0.06 10.83
CA VAL A 44 -3.95 -0.63 12.15
C VAL A 44 -2.52 -0.30 12.55
N ASP A 45 -2.36 0.25 13.75
CA ASP A 45 -1.05 0.33 14.40
C ASP A 45 -0.69 -1.05 14.92
N LEU A 46 0.39 -1.62 14.39
CA LEU A 46 0.84 -2.97 14.71
C LEU A 46 1.48 -3.07 16.10
N SER A 47 1.93 -1.96 16.68
CA SER A 47 2.49 -1.96 18.04
C SER A 47 1.41 -2.10 19.11
N SER A 48 0.27 -1.45 18.90
CA SER A 48 -0.88 -1.50 19.79
C SER A 48 -1.98 -2.48 19.34
N ASN A 49 -1.88 -2.98 18.11
CA ASN A 49 -2.89 -3.76 17.40
C ASN A 49 -4.28 -3.08 17.38
N LYS A 50 -4.30 -1.74 17.34
CA LYS A 50 -5.54 -0.94 17.31
C LYS A 50 -5.76 -0.35 15.93
N THR A 51 -7.01 -0.37 15.48
CA THR A 51 -7.43 0.42 14.32
C THR A 51 -7.27 1.90 14.66
N VAL A 52 -6.56 2.63 13.82
CA VAL A 52 -6.34 4.08 13.99
C VAL A 52 -7.15 4.90 13.00
N SER A 53 -7.49 4.34 11.84
CA SER A 53 -8.31 5.01 10.84
C SER A 53 -8.92 4.01 9.86
N VAL A 54 -10.09 4.34 9.33
CA VAL A 54 -10.68 3.71 8.16
C VAL A 54 -10.81 4.75 7.07
N VAL A 55 -10.35 4.41 5.87
CA VAL A 55 -10.46 5.25 4.68
C VAL A 55 -11.30 4.54 3.64
N GLU A 56 -12.34 5.20 3.16
CA GLU A 56 -13.08 4.76 1.98
C GLU A 56 -12.75 5.67 0.81
N PHE A 57 -12.35 5.07 -0.31
CA PHE A 57 -12.10 5.79 -1.55
C PHE A 57 -13.24 5.52 -2.53
N GLN A 58 -13.63 6.58 -3.25
CA GLN A 58 -14.45 6.50 -4.43
C GLN A 58 -13.82 7.38 -5.51
N ALA A 59 -13.57 6.78 -6.67
CA ALA A 59 -13.05 7.48 -7.83
C ALA A 59 -14.03 8.60 -8.28
N PRO A 60 -13.50 9.70 -8.86
CA PRO A 60 -12.07 9.92 -9.14
C PRO A 60 -11.27 10.42 -7.93
N ASP A 61 -11.89 11.12 -6.99
CA ASP A 61 -11.20 12.00 -6.05
C ASP A 61 -11.92 12.15 -4.70
N ARG A 62 -12.74 11.16 -4.32
CA ARG A 62 -13.56 11.24 -3.11
C ARG A 62 -13.03 10.31 -2.04
N PHE A 63 -12.87 10.83 -0.83
CA PHE A 63 -12.44 10.06 0.32
C PHE A 63 -13.34 10.33 1.52
N ARG A 64 -13.69 9.28 2.26
CA ARG A 64 -14.18 9.39 3.63
C ARG A 64 -13.10 8.88 4.55
N VAL A 65 -12.65 9.73 5.46
CA VAL A 65 -11.66 9.36 6.47
C VAL A 65 -12.35 9.34 7.82
N THR A 66 -12.29 8.20 8.50
CA THR A 66 -12.87 8.00 9.81
C THR A 66 -11.75 7.61 10.77
N PRO A 67 -11.09 8.58 11.43
CA PRO A 67 -10.10 8.30 12.44
C PRO A 67 -10.75 7.70 13.69
N THR A 68 -10.03 6.84 14.41
CA THR A 68 -10.50 6.32 15.69
C THR A 68 -10.48 7.44 16.74
N GLY A 69 -11.63 7.70 17.37
CA GLY A 69 -11.73 8.70 18.44
C GLY A 69 -11.81 10.17 17.97
N ALA A 70 -11.99 10.41 16.66
CA ALA A 70 -12.19 11.76 16.13
C ALA A 70 -13.33 11.78 15.08
N PRO A 71 -13.94 12.95 14.81
CA PRO A 71 -14.98 13.07 13.79
C PRO A 71 -14.50 12.64 12.41
N SER A 72 -15.40 12.04 11.63
CA SER A 72 -15.13 11.70 10.23
C SER A 72 -15.01 12.96 9.36
N SER A 73 -14.15 12.91 8.36
CA SER A 73 -14.05 13.93 7.32
C SER A 73 -14.39 13.35 5.94
N VAL A 74 -14.98 14.18 5.10
CA VAL A 74 -15.21 13.88 3.69
C VAL A 74 -14.33 14.78 2.86
N ILE A 75 -13.71 14.24 1.83
CA ILE A 75 -12.89 14.96 0.88
C ILE A 75 -13.49 14.76 -0.50
N VAL A 76 -13.63 15.85 -1.25
CA VAL A 76 -14.03 15.84 -2.66
C VAL A 76 -13.08 16.77 -3.41
N GLY A 77 -12.26 16.20 -4.29
CA GLY A 77 -11.20 16.93 -4.97
C GLY A 77 -10.23 17.58 -3.97
N ASP A 78 -10.09 18.91 -4.06
CA ASP A 78 -9.22 19.69 -3.17
C ASP A 78 -9.95 20.27 -1.94
N THR A 79 -11.19 19.84 -1.66
CA THR A 79 -11.96 20.35 -0.51
C THR A 79 -12.18 19.27 0.53
N MET A 80 -11.78 19.55 1.78
CA MET A 80 -12.13 18.76 2.95
C MET A 80 -13.34 19.37 3.65
N TYR A 81 -14.27 18.52 4.06
CA TYR A 81 -15.45 18.82 4.82
C TYR A 81 -15.35 18.13 6.17
N MET A 82 -15.48 18.90 7.25
CA MET A 82 -15.45 18.39 8.61
C MET A 82 -16.64 18.92 9.39
N SER A 83 -17.22 18.08 10.26
CA SER A 83 -18.19 18.53 11.24
C SER A 83 -17.45 18.96 12.50
N ILE A 84 -17.53 20.25 12.85
CA ILE A 84 -16.96 20.84 14.05
C ILE A 84 -18.11 21.52 14.78
N ASP A 85 -18.39 21.10 16.02
CA ASP A 85 -19.48 21.63 16.85
C ASP A 85 -20.84 21.67 16.15
N GLY A 86 -21.15 20.61 15.38
CA GLY A 86 -22.40 20.49 14.62
C GLY A 86 -22.48 21.35 13.35
N ARG A 87 -21.41 22.07 13.00
CA ARG A 87 -21.30 22.87 11.77
C ARG A 87 -20.37 22.21 10.78
N THR A 88 -20.78 22.15 9.50
CA THR A 88 -19.89 21.73 8.42
C THR A 88 -18.96 22.86 8.04
N MET A 89 -17.67 22.66 8.29
CA MET A 89 -16.59 23.54 7.86
C MET A 89 -15.98 23.00 6.55
N LYS A 90 -15.74 23.91 5.60
CA LYS A 90 -15.04 23.62 4.33
C LYS A 90 -13.61 24.13 4.43
N MET A 91 -12.65 23.27 4.17
CA MET A 91 -11.23 23.60 4.23
C MET A 91 -10.57 23.27 2.88
N PRO A 92 -9.92 24.25 2.22
CA PRO A 92 -9.14 23.97 1.02
C PRO A 92 -7.90 23.15 1.41
N MET A 93 -7.58 22.17 0.58
CA MET A 93 -6.42 21.30 0.74
C MET A 93 -5.40 21.60 -0.35
N PRO A 94 -4.09 21.50 -0.06
CA PRO A 94 -3.07 21.54 -1.11
C PRO A 94 -3.33 20.45 -2.15
N LYS A 95 -3.14 20.78 -3.43
CA LYS A 95 -3.25 19.81 -4.53
C LYS A 95 -2.37 18.59 -4.27
N GLY A 96 -2.88 17.40 -4.56
CA GLY A 96 -2.13 16.15 -4.42
C GLY A 96 -2.04 15.60 -2.98
N THR A 97 -2.66 16.25 -1.98
CA THR A 97 -2.66 15.78 -0.59
C THR A 97 -3.13 14.31 -0.43
N PHE A 98 -3.99 13.85 -1.33
CA PHE A 98 -4.61 12.53 -1.26
C PHE A 98 -3.97 11.47 -2.17
N GLY A 99 -3.00 11.84 -3.02
CA GLY A 99 -2.24 10.87 -3.84
C GLY A 99 -1.54 9.80 -3.00
N LYS A 100 -1.18 10.15 -1.75
CA LYS A 100 -0.63 9.19 -0.76
C LYS A 100 -1.57 8.04 -0.43
N TYR A 101 -2.89 8.26 -0.39
CA TYR A 101 -3.87 7.19 -0.13
C TYR A 101 -4.07 6.27 -1.34
N ARG A 102 -3.58 6.71 -2.50
CA ARG A 102 -3.60 5.98 -3.76
C ARG A 102 -2.30 5.20 -4.00
N ASN A 103 -1.34 5.26 -3.08
CA ASN A 103 -0.03 4.61 -3.17
C ASN A 103 0.82 5.09 -4.37
N GLU A 104 0.62 6.32 -4.84
CA GLU A 104 1.40 6.87 -5.96
C GLU A 104 2.90 6.94 -5.66
N ASP A 105 3.27 7.23 -4.41
CA ASP A 105 4.68 7.27 -3.98
C ASP A 105 5.32 5.87 -4.06
N ALA A 106 4.57 4.82 -3.73
CA ALA A 106 5.07 3.45 -3.84
C ALA A 106 5.34 3.04 -5.30
N ILE A 107 4.52 3.50 -6.25
CA ILE A 107 4.77 3.28 -7.69
C ILE A 107 6.07 3.98 -8.11
N LYS A 108 6.20 5.28 -7.79
CA LYS A 108 7.40 6.06 -8.12
C LYS A 108 8.68 5.44 -7.55
N ASP A 109 8.62 4.90 -6.33
CA ASP A 109 9.79 4.26 -5.73
C ASP A 109 10.16 2.95 -6.44
N LEU A 110 9.19 2.16 -6.90
CA LEU A 110 9.44 0.96 -7.69
C LEU A 110 10.01 1.28 -9.07
N GLU A 111 9.59 2.40 -9.67
CA GLU A 111 10.12 2.89 -10.95
C GLU A 111 11.58 3.33 -10.86
N LYS A 112 12.03 3.83 -9.70
CA LYS A 112 13.44 4.20 -9.44
C LYS A 112 14.41 3.01 -9.31
N GLY A 113 13.92 1.77 -9.47
CA GLY A 113 14.76 0.57 -9.41
C GLY A 113 14.94 0.01 -7.99
N THR A 114 14.03 0.32 -7.07
CA THR A 114 13.98 -0.31 -5.74
C THR A 114 14.06 -1.83 -5.86
N VAL A 115 14.98 -2.44 -5.10
CA VAL A 115 15.11 -3.90 -5.04
C VAL A 115 13.91 -4.48 -4.29
N VAL A 116 13.18 -5.36 -4.96
CA VAL A 116 12.02 -6.06 -4.41
C VAL A 116 12.36 -7.52 -4.24
N GLU A 117 12.24 -8.02 -3.01
CA GLU A 117 12.36 -9.43 -2.69
C GLU A 117 10.98 -10.10 -2.76
N SER A 118 10.87 -11.14 -3.57
CA SER A 118 9.76 -12.10 -3.41
C SER A 118 10.00 -12.95 -2.16
N ARG A 119 9.03 -13.00 -1.26
CA ARG A 119 9.07 -13.77 -0.01
C ARG A 119 8.23 -15.05 -0.10
N GLY A 120 7.74 -15.37 -1.29
CA GLY A 120 6.93 -16.57 -1.55
C GLY A 120 5.44 -16.35 -1.28
N MET A 121 4.75 -17.42 -0.91
CA MET A 121 3.30 -17.47 -0.73
C MET A 121 2.90 -17.23 0.73
N GLY A 122 1.71 -16.65 0.90
CA GLY A 122 1.05 -16.50 2.19
C GLY A 122 -0.43 -16.22 1.99
N ARG A 123 -1.07 -15.56 2.96
CA ARG A 123 -2.50 -15.27 2.93
C ARG A 123 -2.85 -13.96 3.63
N VAL A 124 -3.98 -13.37 3.26
CA VAL A 124 -4.66 -12.29 3.98
C VAL A 124 -6.06 -12.80 4.31
N GLY A 125 -6.30 -13.11 5.59
CA GLY A 125 -7.48 -13.89 5.99
C GLY A 125 -7.58 -15.20 5.21
N ALA A 126 -8.72 -15.41 4.53
CA ALA A 126 -8.94 -16.59 3.69
C ALA A 126 -8.36 -16.46 2.27
N GLN A 127 -7.80 -15.32 1.85
CA GLN A 127 -7.34 -15.11 0.47
C GLN A 127 -5.85 -15.47 0.29
N PRO A 128 -5.48 -16.36 -0.64
CA PRO A 128 -4.07 -16.60 -0.99
C PRO A 128 -3.41 -15.35 -1.58
N ALA A 129 -2.16 -15.09 -1.18
CA ALA A 129 -1.40 -13.94 -1.63
C ALA A 129 0.08 -14.27 -1.89
N ARG A 130 0.69 -13.57 -2.83
CA ARG A 130 2.14 -13.49 -2.99
C ARG A 130 2.69 -12.35 -2.14
N LEU A 131 3.81 -12.59 -1.48
CA LEU A 131 4.43 -11.62 -0.56
C LEU A 131 5.66 -11.00 -1.21
N TYR A 132 5.73 -9.69 -1.15
CA TYR A 132 6.87 -8.91 -1.63
C TYR A 132 7.37 -8.02 -0.49
N ARG A 133 8.69 -7.85 -0.40
CA ARG A 133 9.32 -6.98 0.58
C ARG A 133 10.29 -6.05 -0.12
N PHE A 134 10.30 -4.78 0.27
CA PHE A 134 11.25 -3.81 -0.25
C PHE A 134 11.55 -2.73 0.79
N LEU A 135 12.64 -2.01 0.58
CA LEU A 135 12.98 -0.82 1.36
C LEU A 135 12.52 0.42 0.60
N SER A 136 11.87 1.33 1.31
CA SER A 136 11.54 2.67 0.80
C SER A 136 12.25 3.72 1.64
N ALA A 137 12.43 4.91 1.08
CA ALA A 137 13.09 6.01 1.76
C ALA A 137 12.35 7.33 1.51
N LYS A 138 12.21 8.14 2.56
CA LYS A 138 11.68 9.50 2.47
C LYS A 138 12.61 10.46 3.21
N GLY A 139 13.38 11.22 2.46
CA GLY A 139 14.44 12.04 3.04
C GLY A 139 15.50 11.15 3.71
N LYS A 140 15.73 11.34 5.01
CA LYS A 140 16.69 10.54 5.79
C LYS A 140 16.09 9.28 6.40
N ASP A 141 14.76 9.16 6.39
CA ASP A 141 14.07 8.03 6.99
C ASP A 141 14.01 6.86 6.01
N GLN A 142 14.28 5.65 6.53
CA GLN A 142 14.14 4.39 5.81
C GLN A 142 13.01 3.57 6.42
N TYR A 143 12.25 2.93 5.55
CA TYR A 143 11.13 2.07 5.92
C TYR A 143 11.25 0.72 5.22
N THR A 144 10.82 -0.33 5.91
CA THR A 144 10.60 -1.64 5.30
C THR A 144 9.11 -1.79 5.01
N SER A 145 8.78 -2.11 3.76
CA SER A 145 7.42 -2.38 3.34
C SER A 145 7.27 -3.85 2.95
N THR A 146 6.21 -4.48 3.42
CA THR A 146 5.80 -5.82 3.01
C THR A 146 4.41 -5.74 2.39
N VAL A 147 4.23 -6.33 1.21
CA VAL A 147 3.00 -6.23 0.42
C VAL A 147 2.49 -7.62 0.10
N TRP A 148 1.19 -7.83 0.32
CA TRP A 148 0.48 -9.04 -0.05
C TRP A 148 -0.37 -8.76 -1.27
N VAL A 149 -0.04 -9.39 -2.39
CA VAL A 149 -0.79 -9.30 -3.64
C VAL A 149 -1.65 -10.55 -3.79
N GLY A 150 -2.97 -10.38 -3.92
CA GLY A 150 -3.91 -11.48 -4.07
C GLY A 150 -3.62 -12.30 -5.32
N VAL A 151 -3.49 -13.62 -5.19
CA VAL A 151 -3.14 -14.50 -6.32
C VAL A 151 -4.20 -14.44 -7.42
N ALA A 152 -5.48 -14.43 -7.02
CA ALA A 152 -6.60 -14.43 -7.96
C ALA A 152 -6.90 -13.03 -8.53
N SER A 153 -6.83 -11.99 -7.70
CA SER A 153 -7.21 -10.62 -8.10
C SER A 153 -6.06 -9.83 -8.71
N GLY A 154 -4.81 -10.17 -8.40
CA GLY A 154 -3.64 -9.34 -8.71
C GLY A 154 -3.64 -7.98 -8.00
N GLN A 155 -4.50 -7.77 -7.01
CA GLN A 155 -4.64 -6.52 -6.26
C GLN A 155 -3.85 -6.57 -4.96
N VAL A 156 -3.52 -5.40 -4.40
CA VAL A 156 -2.86 -5.32 -3.10
C VAL A 156 -3.93 -5.51 -2.04
N LEU A 157 -3.84 -6.62 -1.30
CA LEU A 157 -4.78 -6.95 -0.22
C LEU A 157 -4.32 -6.33 1.10
N GLN A 158 -3.01 -6.29 1.32
CA GLN A 158 -2.42 -5.75 2.54
C GLN A 158 -1.07 -5.12 2.26
N LEU A 159 -0.79 -4.03 2.97
CA LEU A 159 0.51 -3.36 3.02
C LEU A 159 0.89 -3.20 4.50
N GLU A 160 2.05 -3.68 4.89
CA GLU A 160 2.66 -3.36 6.17
C GLU A 160 3.88 -2.49 5.93
N THR A 161 4.06 -1.47 6.77
CA THR A 161 5.22 -0.59 6.72
C THR A 161 5.72 -0.33 8.13
N SER A 162 7.02 -0.55 8.34
CA SER A 162 7.69 -0.29 9.60
C SER A 162 8.97 0.50 9.40
N GLY A 163 9.38 1.24 10.41
CA GLY A 163 10.61 2.03 10.38
C GLY A 163 10.66 3.04 11.51
N LYS A 164 11.38 4.14 11.29
CA LYS A 164 11.41 5.28 12.20
C LYS A 164 10.89 6.52 11.49
N SER A 165 10.02 7.27 12.16
CA SER A 165 9.52 8.56 11.69
C SER A 165 9.76 9.59 12.79
N ALA A 166 10.46 10.68 12.47
CA ALA A 166 10.88 11.69 13.46
C ALA A 166 11.59 11.08 14.70
N GLY A 167 12.43 10.06 14.48
CA GLY A 167 13.17 9.35 15.52
C GLY A 167 12.36 8.32 16.32
N LYS A 168 11.03 8.25 16.16
CA LYS A 168 10.18 7.27 16.86
C LYS A 168 9.91 6.05 15.98
N PRO A 169 10.03 4.82 16.51
CA PRO A 169 9.64 3.63 15.76
C PRO A 169 8.14 3.66 15.48
N PHE A 170 7.74 3.20 14.29
CA PHE A 170 6.34 2.97 13.96
C PHE A 170 6.22 1.68 13.16
N SER A 171 5.04 1.07 13.23
CA SER A 171 4.67 -0.08 12.41
C SER A 171 3.17 -0.02 12.13
N MET A 172 2.82 0.01 10.85
CA MET A 172 1.46 0.22 10.38
C MET A 172 1.07 -0.88 9.40
N ARG A 173 -0.16 -1.37 9.51
CA ARG A 173 -0.81 -2.24 8.54
C ARG A 173 -1.96 -1.49 7.88
N MET A 174 -2.06 -1.60 6.57
CA MET A 174 -3.22 -1.21 5.77
C MET A 174 -3.84 -2.48 5.19
N LEU A 175 -5.08 -2.77 5.55
CA LEU A 175 -5.87 -3.87 4.99
C LEU A 175 -6.90 -3.30 4.01
N TYR A 176 -6.88 -3.78 2.77
CA TYR A 176 -7.78 -3.34 1.72
C TYR A 176 -8.93 -4.34 1.51
N THR A 177 -10.16 -3.84 1.49
CA THR A 177 -11.40 -4.60 1.30
C THR A 177 -12.37 -3.85 0.38
N ASP A 178 -13.50 -4.48 0.07
CA ASP A 178 -14.64 -3.85 -0.61
C ASP A 178 -14.29 -3.21 -1.97
N PHE A 179 -13.40 -3.86 -2.72
CA PHE A 179 -12.96 -3.40 -4.04
C PHE A 179 -14.13 -3.23 -5.02
N ASN A 180 -14.19 -2.07 -5.67
CA ASN A 180 -15.23 -1.69 -6.63
C ASN A 180 -16.66 -1.86 -6.08
N SER A 181 -16.83 -1.82 -4.75
CA SER A 181 -18.12 -1.99 -4.11
C SER A 181 -19.05 -0.82 -4.44
N PRO A 182 -20.29 -1.08 -4.93
CA PRO A 182 -21.29 -0.04 -5.17
C PRO A 182 -21.87 0.54 -3.87
N LYS A 183 -21.57 -0.09 -2.72
CA LYS A 183 -21.97 0.38 -1.38
C LYS A 183 -21.15 1.58 -0.92
N ILE A 184 -19.94 1.77 -1.47
CA ILE A 184 -19.11 2.92 -1.14
C ILE A 184 -19.58 4.12 -1.95
N LYS A 185 -20.29 5.02 -1.27
CA LYS A 185 -20.72 6.32 -1.78
C LYS A 185 -20.25 7.42 -0.84
N VAL A 186 -19.40 8.31 -1.33
CA VAL A 186 -18.77 9.41 -0.61
C VAL A 186 -19.33 10.73 -1.15
N ASN A 187 -20.45 11.15 -0.57
CA ASN A 187 -21.09 12.41 -0.91
C ASN A 187 -20.53 13.52 -0.02
N ALA A 188 -20.39 14.72 -0.58
CA ALA A 188 -20.13 15.91 0.24
C ALA A 188 -21.33 16.11 1.20
N PRO A 189 -21.10 16.63 2.42
CA PRO A 189 -22.20 17.06 3.28
C PRO A 189 -22.99 18.18 2.60
N ASN A 190 -24.31 18.18 2.83
CA ASN A 190 -25.21 19.25 2.38
C ASN A 190 -24.93 20.57 3.09
#